data_AF-A0A6N7YPW2-F1
#
_entry.id   AF-A0A6N7YPW2-F1
#
_cell.length_a   1.000
_cell.length_b   1.000
_cell.length_c   1.000
_cell.angle_alpha   90.00
_cell.angle_beta   90.00
_cell.angle_gamma   90.00
#
_symmetry.space_group_name_H-M   'P 1'
#
loop_
_entity.id
_entity.type
_entity.pdbx_description
1 polymer ?
#
loop_
_entity_poly.entity_id
_entity_poly.type
_entity_poly.pdbx_seq_one_letter_code
_entity_poly.pdbx_strand_id
1 'polypeptide(L)'
;MQHATRGLLAATLTAVALAAPAVSLAAPTVTVRIEGASATLLEQTTVTLDGRPTPAPGNCPANTVAAAIEKATAGNWDRQAFTSTILGESHTFTQNDYWGEWLNEKYGGGACSDVVAEGDRVVMMADVSGSSFEPTVVPLTLTGAPARVSPGTPFTVQVDKYTAPTGSPGEGVKAPAGGATIRGAGVTTAADGKATVTLTQRGETTLKASLPGTQTGGLVIDSRSPAVTVCVTDGADGFCGTTKPGQPPAPQPTTLPAPCQTLGDDGLCGTKDTRAPGGSIASVTEQQRFARGKGPRTLAGRATDAQGIAKVQLRLTRTNGRTCQRFDGARERLVTTKKCGAANATFFDAGTSADWSYLLPSALPKGRYVLDVRSTDSTGNVDRTLQRGRNRVVFFVS
;
A
#
# COMPACT_ATOMS: atom_id res chain seq x y z
N MET A 1 -84.08 -33.26 -20.69
CA MET A 1 -83.75 -31.83 -20.45
C MET A 1 -82.81 -31.76 -19.27
N GLN A 2 -81.83 -30.88 -19.38
CA GLN A 2 -80.65 -30.74 -18.54
C GLN A 2 -80.94 -30.28 -17.11
N HIS A 3 -79.88 -30.30 -16.29
CA HIS A 3 -79.65 -29.71 -14.96
C HIS A 3 -79.58 -30.75 -13.81
N ALA A 4 -78.42 -31.38 -13.59
CA ALA A 4 -77.21 -30.85 -12.91
C ALA A 4 -77.29 -30.97 -11.37
N THR A 5 -76.84 -32.11 -10.88
CA THR A 5 -76.53 -32.42 -9.48
C THR A 5 -75.26 -31.67 -9.06
N ARG A 6 -75.36 -30.80 -8.05
CA ARG A 6 -74.21 -30.09 -7.45
C ARG A 6 -73.44 -31.03 -6.52
N GLY A 7 -72.29 -31.50 -6.99
CA GLY A 7 -71.29 -32.19 -6.19
C GLY A 7 -70.24 -31.23 -5.63
N LEU A 8 -70.02 -31.31 -4.32
CA LEU A 8 -68.93 -30.70 -3.57
C LEU A 8 -67.60 -31.37 -3.95
N LEU A 9 -66.56 -30.60 -4.28
CA LEU A 9 -65.17 -31.08 -4.25
C LEU A 9 -64.25 -29.93 -3.82
N ALA A 10 -63.73 -30.05 -2.61
CA ALA A 10 -62.67 -29.21 -2.06
C ALA A 10 -61.34 -29.60 -2.74
N ALA A 11 -60.62 -28.62 -3.28
CA ALA A 11 -59.26 -28.79 -3.79
C ALA A 11 -58.30 -27.97 -2.91
N THR A 12 -57.58 -28.68 -2.05
CA THR A 12 -56.44 -28.18 -1.28
C THR A 12 -55.22 -28.02 -2.20
N LEU A 13 -54.86 -26.77 -2.54
CA LEU A 13 -53.58 -26.47 -3.19
C LEU A 13 -52.45 -26.54 -2.14
N THR A 14 -51.59 -27.54 -2.24
CA THR A 14 -50.34 -27.62 -1.47
C THR A 14 -49.25 -26.87 -2.24
N ALA A 15 -48.85 -25.69 -1.74
CA ALA A 15 -47.74 -24.93 -2.30
C ALA A 15 -46.41 -25.55 -1.86
N VAL A 16 -45.72 -26.23 -2.78
CA VAL A 16 -44.35 -26.69 -2.59
C VAL A 16 -43.42 -25.48 -2.75
N ALA A 17 -42.99 -24.91 -1.62
CA ALA A 17 -41.95 -23.89 -1.60
C ALA A 17 -40.60 -24.55 -1.94
N LEU A 18 -40.14 -24.39 -3.18
CA LEU A 18 -38.74 -24.66 -3.55
C LEU A 18 -37.85 -23.62 -2.85
N ALA A 19 -37.29 -23.99 -1.70
CA ALA A 19 -36.20 -23.26 -1.09
C ALA A 19 -34.95 -23.47 -1.97
N ALA A 20 -34.68 -22.53 -2.88
CA ALA A 20 -33.39 -22.45 -3.54
C ALA A 20 -32.32 -22.20 -2.44
N PRO A 21 -31.19 -22.93 -2.43
CA PRO A 21 -30.11 -22.62 -1.52
C PRO A 21 -29.66 -21.19 -1.81
N ALA A 22 -29.72 -20.33 -0.80
CA ALA A 22 -29.10 -19.01 -0.87
C ALA A 22 -27.59 -19.25 -1.06
N VAL A 23 -27.13 -19.17 -2.30
CA VAL A 23 -25.70 -19.11 -2.60
C VAL A 23 -25.23 -17.79 -2.00
N SER A 24 -24.58 -17.84 -0.84
CA SER A 24 -23.85 -16.69 -0.31
C SER A 24 -22.77 -16.39 -1.35
N LEU A 25 -23.02 -15.43 -2.24
CA LEU A 25 -22.00 -14.88 -3.12
C LEU A 25 -20.86 -14.42 -2.21
N ALA A 26 -19.69 -15.03 -2.37
CA ALA A 26 -18.48 -14.57 -1.68
C ALA A 26 -18.31 -13.09 -1.99
N ALA A 27 -17.99 -12.30 -0.96
CA ALA A 27 -17.80 -10.88 -1.15
C ALA A 27 -16.60 -10.63 -2.08
N PRO A 28 -16.69 -9.65 -2.99
CA PRO A 28 -15.71 -9.49 -4.05
C PRO A 28 -14.34 -9.12 -3.47
N THR A 29 -13.31 -9.74 -4.01
CA THR A 29 -11.91 -9.41 -3.80
C THR A 29 -11.44 -8.54 -4.96
N VAL A 30 -10.94 -7.35 -4.64
CA VAL A 30 -10.53 -6.32 -5.61
C VAL A 30 -9.13 -5.84 -5.28
N THR A 31 -8.51 -5.17 -6.23
CA THR A 31 -7.22 -4.50 -6.01
C THR A 31 -7.39 -2.99 -6.04
N VAL A 32 -6.77 -2.30 -5.09
CA VAL A 32 -6.84 -0.83 -4.96
C VAL A 32 -5.42 -0.27 -4.99
N ARG A 33 -5.23 0.82 -5.74
CA ARG A 33 -4.00 1.62 -5.75
C ARG A 33 -4.34 3.09 -5.58
N ILE A 34 -3.54 3.82 -4.81
CA ILE A 34 -3.69 5.27 -4.62
C ILE A 34 -2.40 5.97 -5.08
N GLU A 35 -2.51 6.79 -6.11
CA GLU A 35 -1.42 7.56 -6.68
C GLU A 35 -1.56 9.02 -6.26
N GLY A 36 -0.72 9.50 -5.34
CA GLY A 36 -0.66 10.92 -4.98
C GLY A 36 0.15 11.73 -6.00
N ALA A 37 0.15 13.05 -5.83
CA ALA A 37 0.78 13.98 -6.76
C ALA A 37 2.29 13.70 -6.91
N SER A 38 2.98 13.42 -5.81
CA SER A 38 4.44 13.23 -5.80
C SER A 38 4.92 11.78 -5.69
N ALA A 39 4.07 10.88 -5.18
CA ALA A 39 4.40 9.49 -4.96
C ALA A 39 3.15 8.60 -4.95
N THR A 40 3.35 7.29 -5.10
CA THR A 40 2.30 6.31 -4.85
C THR A 40 2.07 6.22 -3.34
N LEU A 41 0.86 6.53 -2.88
CA LEU A 41 0.50 6.52 -1.45
C LEU A 41 0.13 5.12 -0.97
N LEU A 42 -0.45 4.31 -1.87
CA LEU A 42 -0.78 2.92 -1.64
C LEU A 42 -0.46 2.13 -2.90
N GLU A 43 0.51 1.22 -2.83
CA GLU A 43 0.76 0.24 -3.91
C GLU A 43 -0.44 -0.70 -4.04
N GLN A 44 -0.51 -1.43 -5.15
CA GLN A 44 -1.63 -2.33 -5.45
C GLN A 44 -1.89 -3.29 -4.27
N THR A 45 -2.99 -3.06 -3.57
CA THR A 45 -3.38 -3.76 -2.35
C THR A 45 -4.64 -4.55 -2.62
N THR A 46 -4.60 -5.85 -2.36
CA THR A 46 -5.77 -6.73 -2.52
C THR A 46 -6.63 -6.68 -1.27
N VAL A 47 -7.93 -6.41 -1.42
CA VAL A 47 -8.89 -6.38 -0.32
C VAL A 47 -10.14 -7.17 -0.67
N THR A 48 -10.66 -7.89 0.32
CA THR A 48 -11.97 -8.55 0.23
C THR A 48 -13.00 -7.67 0.92
N LEU A 49 -14.07 -7.34 0.19
CA LEU A 49 -15.17 -6.55 0.74
C LEU A 49 -16.00 -7.39 1.72
N ASP A 50 -16.86 -6.77 2.50
CA ASP A 50 -17.71 -7.45 3.49
C ASP A 50 -19.21 -7.22 3.27
N GLY A 51 -19.56 -6.66 2.11
CA GLY A 51 -20.95 -6.34 1.76
C GLY A 51 -21.57 -5.23 2.60
N ARG A 52 -20.76 -4.41 3.29
CA ARG A 52 -21.25 -3.29 4.11
C ARG A 52 -21.07 -1.94 3.41
N PRO A 53 -22.00 -0.99 3.64
CA PRO A 53 -21.80 0.40 3.26
C PRO A 53 -20.56 1.02 3.93
N THR A 54 -20.01 2.08 3.35
CA THR A 54 -18.97 2.85 4.02
C THR A 54 -19.54 3.60 5.23
N PRO A 55 -18.72 3.86 6.28
CA PRO A 55 -19.15 4.68 7.40
C PRO A 55 -19.51 6.12 6.99
N ALA A 56 -20.20 6.83 7.88
CA ALA A 56 -20.41 8.27 7.75
C ALA A 56 -19.06 9.04 7.66
N PRO A 57 -19.02 10.22 6.99
CA PRO A 57 -20.14 10.91 6.35
C PRO A 57 -20.65 10.30 5.03
N GLY A 58 -19.88 9.42 4.37
CA GLY A 58 -20.17 8.97 3.01
C GLY A 58 -21.39 8.10 2.86
N ASN A 59 -21.60 7.14 3.77
CA ASN A 59 -22.71 6.18 3.72
C ASN A 59 -22.88 5.54 2.32
N CYS A 60 -21.77 5.32 1.61
CA CYS A 60 -21.80 4.85 0.23
C CYS A 60 -22.22 3.38 0.21
N PRO A 61 -22.98 2.95 -0.82
CA PRO A 61 -23.47 1.58 -0.91
C PRO A 61 -22.34 0.54 -0.78
N ALA A 62 -22.71 -0.65 -0.32
CA ALA A 62 -21.81 -1.78 -0.29
C ALA A 62 -21.28 -2.12 -1.68
N ASN A 63 -20.10 -2.74 -1.75
CA ASN A 63 -19.47 -3.21 -2.98
C ASN A 63 -19.24 -2.11 -4.02
N THR A 64 -18.96 -0.89 -3.56
CA THR A 64 -18.56 0.24 -4.41
C THR A 64 -17.06 0.48 -4.35
N VAL A 65 -16.53 1.31 -5.24
CA VAL A 65 -15.15 1.80 -5.18
C VAL A 65 -14.84 2.45 -3.81
N ALA A 66 -15.79 3.19 -3.24
CA ALA A 66 -15.69 3.76 -1.90
C ALA A 66 -15.51 2.68 -0.82
N ALA A 67 -16.23 1.56 -0.91
CA ALA A 67 -16.06 0.43 -0.01
C ALA A 67 -14.67 -0.22 -0.16
N ALA A 68 -14.16 -0.29 -1.38
CA ALA A 68 -12.80 -0.77 -1.65
C ALA A 68 -11.73 0.16 -1.06
N ILE A 69 -11.87 1.48 -1.24
CA ILE A 69 -10.98 2.49 -0.65
C ILE A 69 -11.03 2.43 0.88
N GLU A 70 -12.21 2.31 1.48
CA GLU A 70 -12.37 2.17 2.94
C GLU A 70 -11.55 1.00 3.47
N LYS A 71 -11.65 -0.17 2.82
CA LYS A 71 -10.88 -1.36 3.23
C LYS A 71 -9.38 -1.18 2.98
N ALA A 72 -8.99 -0.71 1.81
CA ALA A 72 -7.60 -0.62 1.39
C ALA A 72 -6.81 0.43 2.19
N THR A 73 -7.47 1.50 2.62
CA THR A 73 -6.86 2.58 3.43
C THR A 73 -7.06 2.39 4.93
N ALA A 74 -7.70 1.29 5.36
CA ALA A 74 -8.16 1.09 6.73
C ALA A 74 -8.95 2.30 7.29
N GLY A 75 -9.76 2.92 6.42
CA GLY A 75 -10.58 4.09 6.75
C GLY A 75 -9.82 5.42 6.82
N ASN A 76 -8.57 5.48 6.37
CA ASN A 76 -7.78 6.71 6.31
C ASN A 76 -8.06 7.51 5.02
N TRP A 77 -9.29 8.00 4.93
CA TRP A 77 -9.77 8.93 3.92
C TRP A 77 -10.97 9.69 4.50
N ASP A 78 -11.41 10.75 3.84
CA ASP A 78 -12.47 11.63 4.36
C ASP A 78 -13.89 11.04 4.28
N ARG A 79 -14.05 9.91 3.58
CA ARG A 79 -15.33 9.25 3.32
C ARG A 79 -16.35 10.17 2.64
N GLN A 80 -15.93 11.10 1.80
CA GLN A 80 -16.85 11.97 1.08
C GLN A 80 -17.15 11.43 -0.31
N ALA A 81 -18.39 11.62 -0.78
CA ALA A 81 -18.79 11.30 -2.15
C ALA A 81 -17.94 12.09 -3.17
N PHE A 82 -17.62 13.35 -2.85
CA PHE A 82 -16.55 14.10 -3.48
C PHE A 82 -15.29 13.98 -2.63
N THR A 83 -14.54 12.90 -2.84
CA THR A 83 -13.35 12.60 -2.07
C THR A 83 -12.31 13.71 -2.24
N SER A 84 -11.89 14.29 -1.12
CA SER A 84 -10.86 15.32 -1.08
C SER A 84 -9.56 14.80 -0.48
N THR A 85 -9.62 13.93 0.52
CA THR A 85 -8.44 13.45 1.27
C THR A 85 -8.36 11.93 1.29
N ILE A 86 -7.22 11.40 0.85
CA ILE A 86 -6.87 9.97 0.95
C ILE A 86 -5.46 9.88 1.52
N LEU A 87 -5.27 9.06 2.57
CA LEU A 87 -3.97 8.78 3.20
C LEU A 87 -3.17 10.04 3.61
N GLY A 88 -3.87 11.11 3.97
CA GLY A 88 -3.29 12.37 4.43
C GLY A 88 -2.90 13.36 3.33
N GLU A 89 -3.10 13.01 2.05
CA GLU A 89 -2.96 13.95 0.92
C GLU A 89 -4.33 14.48 0.52
N SER A 90 -4.44 15.80 0.29
CA SER A 90 -5.70 16.48 0.00
C SER A 90 -5.67 17.19 -1.34
N HIS A 91 -6.75 17.03 -2.11
CA HIS A 91 -7.05 17.73 -3.35
C HIS A 91 -8.47 18.28 -3.30
N THR A 92 -8.60 19.60 -3.37
CA THR A 92 -9.83 20.32 -3.00
C THR A 92 -10.35 21.23 -4.11
N PHE A 93 -9.92 21.00 -5.35
CA PHE A 93 -10.19 21.82 -6.52
C PHE A 93 -9.65 23.26 -6.46
N THR A 94 -8.81 23.60 -5.47
CA THR A 94 -8.23 24.95 -5.37
C THR A 94 -7.28 25.28 -6.53
N GLN A 95 -6.67 24.25 -7.14
CA GLN A 95 -5.84 24.36 -8.34
C GLN A 95 -6.45 23.57 -9.51
N ASN A 96 -7.78 23.36 -9.49
CA ASN A 96 -8.48 22.35 -10.29
C ASN A 96 -8.00 20.92 -10.00
N ASP A 97 -7.37 20.71 -8.84
CA ASP A 97 -6.83 19.42 -8.41
C ASP A 97 -7.89 18.56 -7.73
N TYR A 98 -7.89 17.26 -8.01
CA TYR A 98 -8.89 16.32 -7.51
C TYR A 98 -8.37 14.89 -7.48
N TRP A 99 -9.17 13.98 -6.91
CA TRP A 99 -8.94 12.54 -7.00
C TRP A 99 -9.71 11.97 -8.20
N GLY A 100 -8.99 11.67 -9.28
CA GLY A 100 -9.51 10.96 -10.45
C GLY A 100 -9.65 9.47 -10.18
N GLU A 101 -10.87 8.95 -10.36
CA GLU A 101 -11.18 7.53 -10.20
C GLU A 101 -11.00 6.78 -11.52
N TRP A 102 -10.41 5.60 -11.44
CA TRP A 102 -10.33 4.66 -12.55
C TRP A 102 -10.68 3.25 -12.10
N LEU A 103 -11.62 2.62 -12.80
CA LEU A 103 -12.05 1.25 -12.59
C LEU A 103 -11.76 0.43 -13.86
N ASN A 104 -10.89 -0.58 -13.76
CA ASN A 104 -10.48 -1.43 -14.87
C ASN A 104 -10.05 -0.61 -16.11
N GLU A 105 -9.15 0.36 -15.85
CA GLU A 105 -8.59 1.27 -16.86
C GLU A 105 -9.62 2.16 -17.58
N LYS A 106 -10.83 2.29 -17.01
CA LYS A 106 -11.85 3.24 -17.45
C LYS A 106 -12.06 4.31 -16.40
N TYR A 107 -12.31 5.53 -16.83
CA TYR A 107 -12.57 6.65 -15.95
C TYR A 107 -13.88 6.44 -15.20
N GLY A 108 -13.87 6.71 -13.89
CA GLY A 108 -14.97 6.44 -12.99
C GLY A 108 -16.07 7.50 -13.06
N GLY A 109 -17.28 7.09 -12.68
CA GLY A 109 -18.45 7.96 -12.47
C GLY A 109 -18.57 8.50 -11.05
N GLY A 110 -17.82 7.95 -10.11
CA GLY A 110 -17.76 8.37 -8.72
C GLY A 110 -17.73 7.20 -7.74
N ALA A 111 -16.95 7.35 -6.67
CA ALA A 111 -16.59 6.23 -5.83
C ALA A 111 -17.79 5.54 -5.17
N CYS A 112 -18.91 6.27 -5.00
CA CYS A 112 -20.12 5.77 -4.38
C CYS A 112 -21.16 5.23 -5.38
N SER A 113 -21.02 5.52 -6.68
CA SER A 113 -21.88 4.98 -7.74
C SER A 113 -21.29 3.73 -8.39
N ASP A 114 -19.96 3.67 -8.48
CA ASP A 114 -19.28 2.64 -9.24
C ASP A 114 -19.15 1.36 -8.41
N VAL A 115 -19.89 0.34 -8.83
CA VAL A 115 -19.91 -0.99 -8.20
C VAL A 115 -18.74 -1.80 -8.69
N VAL A 116 -18.07 -2.49 -7.76
CA VAL A 116 -16.94 -3.37 -8.06
C VAL A 116 -17.34 -4.85 -7.97
N ALA A 117 -16.74 -5.65 -8.84
CA ALA A 117 -16.87 -7.10 -8.91
C ALA A 117 -15.55 -7.79 -8.56
N GLU A 118 -15.62 -9.12 -8.36
CA GLU A 118 -14.45 -9.96 -8.12
C GLU A 118 -13.37 -9.74 -9.21
N GLY A 119 -12.15 -9.45 -8.79
CA GLY A 119 -10.99 -9.24 -9.65
C GLY A 119 -10.83 -7.83 -10.19
N ASP A 120 -11.74 -6.90 -9.88
CA ASP A 120 -11.66 -5.52 -10.37
C ASP A 120 -10.44 -4.77 -9.83
N ARG A 121 -9.99 -3.79 -10.62
CA ARG A 121 -8.87 -2.91 -10.30
C ARG A 121 -9.34 -1.47 -10.17
N VAL A 122 -9.15 -0.91 -8.99
CA VAL A 122 -9.43 0.48 -8.66
C VAL A 122 -8.11 1.24 -8.56
N VAL A 123 -8.05 2.40 -9.20
CA VAL A 123 -6.98 3.37 -8.99
C VAL A 123 -7.60 4.73 -8.69
N MET A 124 -7.24 5.33 -7.55
CA MET A 124 -7.48 6.76 -7.31
C MET A 124 -6.18 7.50 -7.61
N MET A 125 -6.25 8.54 -8.41
CA MET A 125 -5.09 9.31 -8.85
C MET A 125 -5.30 10.77 -8.52
N ALA A 126 -4.32 11.40 -7.87
CA ALA A 126 -4.20 12.84 -7.85
C ALA A 126 -4.10 13.32 -9.30
N ASP A 127 -4.98 14.24 -9.66
CA ASP A 127 -5.08 14.78 -11.01
C ASP A 127 -5.40 16.27 -10.94
N VAL A 128 -5.22 16.96 -12.05
CA VAL A 128 -5.66 18.32 -12.28
C VAL A 128 -6.57 18.29 -13.50
N SER A 129 -7.76 18.86 -13.39
CA SER A 129 -8.71 18.81 -14.51
C SER A 129 -8.20 19.69 -15.66
N GLY A 130 -8.23 19.15 -16.87
CA GLY A 130 -7.97 19.92 -18.08
C GLY A 130 -9.03 20.98 -18.35
N SER A 131 -8.88 21.72 -19.44
CA SER A 131 -9.81 22.82 -19.80
C SER A 131 -11.22 22.33 -20.13
N SER A 132 -11.39 21.04 -20.43
CA SER A 132 -12.66 20.39 -20.70
C SER A 132 -13.03 19.37 -19.61
N PHE A 133 -12.43 19.49 -18.42
CA PHE A 133 -12.57 18.56 -17.29
C PHE A 133 -12.09 17.13 -17.56
N GLU A 134 -11.30 16.93 -18.63
CA GLU A 134 -10.65 15.67 -18.91
C GLU A 134 -9.54 15.38 -17.91
N PRO A 135 -9.32 14.10 -17.53
CA PRO A 135 -8.20 13.73 -16.69
C PRO A 135 -6.88 13.94 -17.41
N THR A 136 -5.92 14.58 -16.74
CA THR A 136 -4.57 14.82 -17.29
C THR A 136 -3.56 13.80 -16.80
N VAL A 137 -3.86 13.13 -15.69
CA VAL A 137 -3.11 12.01 -15.13
C VAL A 137 -3.87 10.73 -15.44
N VAL A 138 -3.16 9.76 -16.02
CA VAL A 138 -3.80 8.56 -16.59
C VAL A 138 -3.18 7.27 -16.05
N PRO A 139 -3.95 6.19 -15.92
CA PRO A 139 -3.40 4.90 -15.53
C PRO A 139 -2.38 4.42 -16.55
N LEU A 140 -1.25 3.92 -16.04
CA LEU A 140 -0.29 3.17 -16.84
C LEU A 140 -0.35 1.69 -16.49
N THR A 141 -0.09 0.84 -17.48
CA THR A 141 0.18 -0.59 -17.28
C THR A 141 1.57 -0.90 -17.79
N LEU A 142 2.28 -1.79 -17.08
CA LEU A 142 3.59 -2.31 -17.46
C LEU A 142 3.47 -3.82 -17.64
N THR A 143 3.67 -4.30 -18.86
CA THR A 143 3.55 -5.73 -19.22
C THR A 143 4.80 -6.24 -19.94
N GLY A 144 4.92 -7.56 -20.10
CA GLY A 144 6.08 -8.20 -20.75
C GLY A 144 7.28 -8.44 -19.83
N ALA A 145 7.27 -7.91 -18.60
CA ALA A 145 8.28 -8.24 -17.60
C ALA A 145 8.09 -9.70 -17.13
N PRO A 146 9.10 -10.57 -17.24
CA PRO A 146 8.99 -11.94 -16.79
C PRO A 146 9.09 -12.02 -15.26
N ALA A 147 8.49 -13.05 -14.66
CA ALA A 147 8.67 -13.28 -13.23
C ALA A 147 10.13 -13.60 -12.85
N ARG A 148 10.90 -14.16 -13.80
CA ARG A 148 12.31 -14.53 -13.62
C ARG A 148 13.11 -14.32 -14.91
N VAL A 149 14.35 -13.85 -14.80
CA VAL A 149 15.28 -13.67 -15.91
C VAL A 149 16.71 -13.96 -15.47
N SER A 150 17.54 -14.49 -16.37
CA SER A 150 18.97 -14.66 -16.09
C SER A 150 19.69 -13.31 -16.16
N PRO A 151 20.71 -13.07 -15.32
CA PRO A 151 21.46 -11.83 -15.33
C PRO A 151 22.01 -11.50 -16.73
N GLY A 152 21.81 -10.25 -17.17
CA GLY A 152 22.27 -9.77 -18.47
C GLY A 152 21.43 -10.23 -19.67
N THR A 153 20.40 -11.06 -19.47
CA THR A 153 19.49 -11.46 -20.56
C THR A 153 18.48 -10.34 -20.83
N PRO A 154 18.42 -9.78 -22.05
CA PRO A 154 17.47 -8.74 -22.38
C PRO A 154 16.04 -9.31 -22.51
N PHE A 155 15.05 -8.50 -22.12
CA PHE A 155 13.64 -8.74 -22.40
C PHE A 155 12.93 -7.44 -22.76
N THR A 156 11.78 -7.54 -23.44
CA THR A 156 11.00 -6.37 -23.85
C THR A 156 9.82 -6.17 -22.92
N VAL A 157 9.61 -4.93 -22.49
CA VAL A 157 8.41 -4.51 -21.78
C VAL A 157 7.58 -3.55 -22.63
N GLN A 158 6.28 -3.52 -22.39
CA GLN A 158 5.32 -2.59 -22.98
C GLN A 158 4.71 -1.74 -21.88
N VAL A 159 4.70 -0.42 -22.09
CA VAL A 159 3.95 0.52 -21.27
C VAL A 159 2.80 1.09 -22.09
N ASP A 160 1.58 0.89 -21.58
CA ASP A 160 0.37 1.46 -22.17
C ASP A 160 -0.26 2.45 -21.19
N LYS A 161 -0.84 3.52 -21.73
CA LYS A 161 -1.67 4.50 -21.01
C LYS A 161 -3.13 4.39 -21.40
N TYR A 162 -4.02 4.79 -20.52
CA TYR A 162 -5.47 4.76 -20.75
C TYR A 162 -6.06 6.16 -20.56
N THR A 163 -6.56 6.74 -21.65
CA THR A 163 -7.08 8.11 -21.65
C THR A 163 -8.61 8.12 -21.67
N ALA A 164 -9.22 9.15 -21.08
CA ALA A 164 -10.63 9.48 -21.23
C ALA A 164 -10.74 10.84 -21.93
N PRO A 165 -10.75 10.87 -23.28
CA PRO A 165 -10.62 12.11 -24.05
C PRO A 165 -11.69 13.16 -23.76
N THR A 166 -12.88 12.74 -23.31
CA THR A 166 -13.97 13.66 -22.96
C THR A 166 -14.17 13.81 -21.46
N GLY A 167 -13.42 13.06 -20.64
CA GLY A 167 -13.67 12.96 -19.19
C GLY A 167 -14.99 12.25 -18.85
N SER A 168 -15.62 11.55 -19.80
CA SER A 168 -16.88 10.84 -19.55
C SER A 168 -16.65 9.52 -18.80
N PRO A 169 -17.49 9.18 -17.81
CA PRO A 169 -17.44 7.89 -17.13
C PRO A 169 -17.53 6.71 -18.10
N GLY A 170 -16.71 5.68 -17.86
CA GLY A 170 -16.62 4.48 -18.69
C GLY A 170 -15.65 4.58 -19.88
N GLU A 171 -15.11 5.77 -20.18
CA GLU A 171 -14.06 5.92 -21.20
C GLU A 171 -12.73 5.33 -20.73
N GLY A 172 -12.04 4.62 -21.62
CA GLY A 172 -10.73 4.02 -21.34
C GLY A 172 -10.04 3.64 -22.65
N VAL A 173 -9.51 4.64 -23.35
CA VAL A 173 -8.85 4.45 -24.65
C VAL A 173 -7.39 4.09 -24.40
N LYS A 174 -7.04 2.85 -24.73
CA LYS A 174 -5.67 2.34 -24.63
C LYS A 174 -4.78 2.92 -25.72
N ALA A 175 -3.60 3.41 -25.35
CA ALA A 175 -2.57 3.89 -26.27
C ALA A 175 -1.16 3.55 -25.75
N PRO A 176 -0.15 3.43 -26.63
CA PRO A 176 1.22 3.26 -26.19
C PRO A 176 1.71 4.51 -25.42
N ALA A 177 2.44 4.29 -24.33
CA ALA A 177 3.04 5.34 -23.53
C ALA A 177 4.51 5.54 -23.91
N GLY A 178 4.76 6.21 -25.04
CA GLY A 178 6.12 6.59 -25.43
C GLY A 178 6.71 7.66 -24.51
N GLY A 179 8.02 7.57 -24.22
CA GLY A 179 8.71 8.48 -23.30
C GLY A 179 8.54 8.15 -21.82
N ALA A 180 7.88 7.03 -21.47
CA ALA A 180 7.77 6.58 -20.09
C ALA A 180 9.11 6.02 -19.59
N THR A 181 9.53 6.42 -18.40
CA THR A 181 10.75 5.92 -17.76
C THR A 181 10.42 4.70 -16.91
N ILE A 182 11.15 3.60 -17.10
CA ILE A 182 11.03 2.37 -16.32
C ILE A 182 12.08 2.41 -15.20
N ARG A 183 11.65 2.83 -14.01
CA ARG A 183 12.44 2.80 -12.79
C ARG A 183 12.79 1.35 -12.45
N GLY A 184 13.98 1.13 -11.88
CA GLY A 184 14.55 -0.21 -11.66
C GLY A 184 15.41 -0.71 -12.83
N ALA A 185 15.08 -0.33 -14.07
CA ALA A 185 15.89 -0.60 -15.25
C ALA A 185 16.66 0.62 -15.77
N GLY A 186 16.17 1.84 -15.51
CA GLY A 186 16.81 3.07 -15.97
C GLY A 186 16.72 3.29 -17.47
N VAL A 187 15.68 2.75 -18.12
CA VAL A 187 15.43 2.88 -19.57
C VAL A 187 14.12 3.62 -19.83
N THR A 188 13.95 4.15 -21.04
CA THR A 188 12.76 4.87 -21.48
C THR A 188 12.12 4.16 -22.66
N THR A 189 10.78 4.18 -22.74
CA THR A 189 10.04 3.59 -23.86
C THR A 189 10.17 4.43 -25.12
N ALA A 190 10.24 3.74 -26.27
CA ALA A 190 10.12 4.33 -27.60
C ALA A 190 8.67 4.77 -27.87
N ALA A 191 8.41 5.40 -29.02
CA ALA A 191 7.09 5.93 -29.38
C ALA A 191 5.96 4.87 -29.39
N ASP A 192 6.30 3.60 -29.61
CA ASP A 192 5.38 2.47 -29.55
C ASP A 192 5.13 1.94 -28.13
N GLY A 193 5.68 2.59 -27.11
CA GLY A 193 5.54 2.21 -25.70
C GLY A 193 6.46 1.07 -25.28
N LYS A 194 7.38 0.61 -26.14
CA LYS A 194 8.29 -0.51 -25.82
C LYS A 194 9.65 -0.04 -25.32
N ALA A 195 10.24 -0.82 -24.41
CA ALA A 195 11.64 -0.70 -24.04
C ALA A 195 12.28 -2.08 -23.92
N THR A 196 13.56 -2.17 -24.26
CA THR A 196 14.38 -3.35 -23.92
C THR A 196 15.02 -3.12 -22.56
N VAL A 197 14.81 -4.05 -21.64
CA VAL A 197 15.34 -4.05 -20.28
C VAL A 197 16.40 -5.13 -20.15
N THR A 198 17.53 -4.78 -19.54
CA THR A 198 18.60 -5.72 -19.21
C THR A 198 18.98 -5.53 -17.74
N LEU A 199 18.75 -6.55 -16.92
CA LEU A 199 19.05 -6.52 -15.49
C LEU A 199 20.27 -7.37 -15.19
N THR A 200 21.29 -6.79 -14.57
CA THR A 200 22.55 -7.48 -14.24
C THR A 200 22.70 -7.76 -12.74
N GLN A 201 22.01 -6.98 -11.90
CA GLN A 201 22.01 -7.17 -10.46
C GLN A 201 21.10 -8.34 -10.10
N ARG A 202 21.67 -9.37 -9.45
CA ARG A 202 20.94 -10.55 -8.99
C ARG A 202 20.00 -10.20 -7.84
N GLY A 203 18.92 -10.97 -7.71
CA GLY A 203 17.86 -10.75 -6.71
C GLY A 203 16.60 -10.14 -7.30
N GLU A 204 15.70 -9.73 -6.41
CA GLU A 204 14.44 -9.09 -6.80
C GLU A 204 14.71 -7.65 -7.26
N THR A 205 14.21 -7.31 -8.44
CA THR A 205 14.21 -5.96 -8.98
C THR A 205 12.78 -5.53 -9.23
N THR A 206 12.38 -4.40 -8.64
CA THR A 206 11.07 -3.79 -8.89
C THR A 206 11.14 -2.85 -10.09
N LEU A 207 10.30 -3.10 -11.08
CA LEU A 207 10.09 -2.24 -12.24
C LEU A 207 8.82 -1.42 -12.04
N LYS A 208 8.90 -0.12 -12.34
CA LYS A 208 7.74 0.78 -12.31
C LYS A 208 7.87 1.82 -13.40
N ALA A 209 6.85 1.96 -14.25
CA ALA A 209 6.84 2.97 -15.28
C ALA A 209 6.31 4.30 -14.72
N SER A 210 6.96 5.41 -15.10
CA SER A 210 6.49 6.77 -14.85
C SER A 210 6.51 7.57 -16.15
N LEU A 211 5.39 8.19 -16.49
CA LEU A 211 5.27 9.12 -17.60
C LEU A 211 5.16 10.54 -17.02
N PRO A 212 6.07 11.47 -17.38
CA PRO A 212 6.01 12.84 -16.89
C PRO A 212 4.66 13.51 -17.18
N GLY A 213 4.10 14.18 -16.18
CA GLY A 213 2.91 14.99 -16.36
C GLY A 213 3.17 16.21 -17.25
N THR A 214 2.11 16.72 -17.88
CA THR A 214 2.13 18.07 -18.47
C THR A 214 1.74 19.09 -17.41
N GLN A 215 2.36 20.27 -17.43
CA GLN A 215 2.01 21.34 -16.50
C GLN A 215 0.62 21.90 -16.82
N THR A 216 -0.34 21.65 -15.95
CA THR A 216 -1.68 22.25 -16.00
C THR A 216 -1.93 22.93 -14.66
N GLY A 217 -2.27 24.22 -14.66
CA GLY A 217 -2.56 24.95 -13.41
C GLY A 217 -1.36 25.14 -12.45
N GLY A 218 -0.13 24.85 -12.89
CA GLY A 218 1.09 25.02 -12.09
C GLY A 218 1.55 23.77 -11.34
N LEU A 219 0.73 22.72 -11.30
CA LEU A 219 1.07 21.41 -10.73
C LEU A 219 1.47 20.44 -11.85
N VAL A 220 2.48 19.61 -11.61
CA VAL A 220 2.95 18.56 -12.53
C VAL A 220 2.87 17.25 -11.78
N ILE A 221 2.01 16.34 -12.26
CA ILE A 221 1.80 15.04 -11.65
C ILE A 221 2.17 13.95 -12.66
N ASP A 222 3.11 13.10 -12.29
CA ASP A 222 3.51 11.97 -13.13
C ASP A 222 2.47 10.85 -13.06
N SER A 223 2.13 10.30 -14.23
CA SER A 223 1.37 9.06 -14.30
C SER A 223 2.28 7.87 -13.95
N ARG A 224 1.80 6.91 -13.16
CA ARG A 224 2.61 5.76 -12.70
C ARG A 224 1.88 4.43 -12.91
N SER A 225 2.63 3.40 -13.30
CA SER A 225 2.12 2.02 -13.37
C SER A 225 2.13 1.37 -11.99
N PRO A 226 1.42 0.26 -11.76
CA PRO A 226 1.73 -0.60 -10.62
C PRO A 226 3.18 -1.11 -10.71
N ALA A 227 3.76 -1.43 -9.55
CA ALA A 227 5.06 -2.06 -9.44
C ALA A 227 5.01 -3.53 -9.91
N VAL A 228 6.03 -3.96 -10.66
CA VAL A 228 6.20 -5.35 -11.11
C VAL A 228 7.56 -5.86 -10.64
N THR A 229 7.58 -6.98 -9.91
CA THR A 229 8.83 -7.59 -9.45
C THR A 229 9.36 -8.60 -10.46
N VAL A 230 10.61 -8.44 -10.87
CA VAL A 230 11.37 -9.38 -11.69
C VAL A 230 12.45 -10.00 -10.84
N CYS A 231 12.51 -11.32 -10.76
CA CYS A 231 13.63 -12.00 -10.15
C CYS A 231 14.79 -12.18 -11.15
N VAL A 232 15.99 -11.71 -10.79
CA VAL A 232 17.20 -11.86 -11.59
C VAL A 232 18.07 -12.98 -11.00
N THR A 233 18.11 -14.14 -11.66
CA THR A 233 18.84 -15.34 -11.19
C THR A 233 19.07 -16.34 -12.32
N ASP A 234 20.14 -17.12 -12.21
CA ASP A 234 20.40 -18.30 -13.07
C ASP A 234 19.86 -19.62 -12.49
N GLY A 235 19.17 -19.56 -11.34
CA GLY A 235 18.56 -20.73 -10.71
C GLY A 235 19.44 -21.46 -9.71
N ALA A 236 20.73 -21.12 -9.59
CA ALA A 236 21.71 -21.81 -8.75
C ALA A 236 22.50 -20.87 -7.83
N ASP A 237 22.00 -19.64 -7.63
CA ASP A 237 22.73 -18.55 -6.98
C ASP A 237 22.23 -18.22 -5.57
N GLY A 238 21.14 -18.83 -5.11
CA GLY A 238 20.55 -18.56 -3.80
C GLY A 238 19.62 -17.34 -3.77
N PHE A 239 19.40 -16.66 -4.90
CA PHE A 239 18.49 -15.52 -4.99
C PHE A 239 17.07 -15.94 -5.34
N CYS A 240 16.09 -15.16 -4.88
CA CYS A 240 14.65 -15.36 -5.13
C CYS A 240 14.17 -16.80 -4.88
N GLY A 241 14.56 -17.36 -3.72
CA GLY A 241 14.17 -18.70 -3.30
C GLY A 241 14.88 -19.85 -4.01
N THR A 242 15.89 -19.58 -4.85
CA THR A 242 16.73 -20.65 -5.43
C THR A 242 17.73 -21.17 -4.39
N THR A 243 18.33 -22.34 -4.66
CA THR A 243 19.35 -22.93 -3.78
C THR A 243 20.70 -22.95 -4.47
N LYS A 244 21.76 -22.70 -3.71
CA LYS A 244 23.14 -22.78 -4.21
C LYS A 244 23.65 -24.22 -4.09
N PRO A 245 24.29 -24.80 -5.13
CA PRO A 245 24.90 -26.12 -5.02
C PRO A 245 25.88 -26.18 -3.84
N GLY A 246 25.69 -27.17 -2.96
CA GLY A 246 26.51 -27.37 -1.75
C GLY A 246 26.01 -26.65 -0.49
N GLN A 247 24.91 -25.89 -0.57
CA GLN A 247 24.21 -25.34 0.60
C GLN A 247 23.05 -26.27 0.99
N PRO A 248 22.84 -26.59 2.29
CA PRO A 248 21.66 -27.34 2.71
C PRO A 248 20.41 -26.63 2.19
N PRO A 249 19.40 -27.35 1.66
CA PRO A 249 18.22 -26.72 1.08
C PRO A 249 17.59 -25.80 2.11
N ALA A 250 17.32 -24.55 1.72
CA ALA A 250 16.39 -23.72 2.45
C ALA A 250 15.06 -24.47 2.53
N PRO A 251 14.35 -24.49 3.67
CA PRO A 251 13.10 -25.25 3.78
C PRO A 251 12.14 -24.83 2.65
N GLN A 252 11.80 -25.76 1.76
CA GLN A 252 10.94 -25.50 0.62
C GLN A 252 9.49 -25.32 1.08
N PRO A 253 8.75 -24.32 0.55
CA PRO A 253 7.30 -24.29 0.67
C PRO A 253 6.72 -25.39 -0.23
N THR A 254 6.18 -26.45 0.36
CA THR A 254 5.53 -27.54 -0.38
C THR A 254 4.15 -27.10 -0.89
N THR A 255 3.96 -27.15 -2.21
CA THR A 255 2.68 -26.93 -2.90
C THR A 255 1.74 -28.12 -2.76
N LEU A 256 0.94 -28.07 -1.69
CA LEU A 256 -0.44 -28.57 -1.53
C LEU A 256 -1.10 -27.51 -0.61
N PRO A 257 -2.42 -27.21 -0.69
CA PRO A 257 -3.02 -26.36 0.33
C PRO A 257 -2.90 -27.13 1.65
N ALA A 258 -1.88 -26.78 2.43
CA ALA A 258 -1.70 -27.35 3.74
C ALA A 258 -2.98 -27.04 4.52
N PRO A 259 -3.53 -27.99 5.31
CA PRO A 259 -4.49 -27.61 6.34
C PRO A 259 -3.84 -26.45 7.07
N CYS A 260 -4.55 -25.35 7.24
CA CYS A 260 -3.91 -24.14 7.72
C CYS A 260 -3.07 -24.43 8.97
N GLN A 261 -1.76 -24.32 8.80
CA GLN A 261 -0.81 -24.48 9.88
C GLN A 261 -0.56 -23.09 10.45
N THR A 262 -1.36 -22.76 11.44
CA THR A 262 -1.20 -21.62 12.32
C THR A 262 -0.60 -22.13 13.64
N LEU A 263 0.18 -21.28 14.32
CA LEU A 263 0.63 -21.56 15.69
C LEU A 263 -0.51 -21.41 16.73
N GLY A 264 -1.71 -21.07 16.27
CA GLY A 264 -2.91 -20.88 17.10
C GLY A 264 -3.04 -19.47 17.65
N ASP A 265 -2.01 -18.65 17.51
CA ASP A 265 -1.86 -17.36 18.17
C ASP A 265 -1.54 -16.20 17.21
N ASP A 266 -1.58 -16.44 15.90
CA ASP A 266 -1.05 -15.55 14.85
C ASP A 266 -2.09 -14.85 13.99
N GLY A 267 -3.37 -15.03 14.33
CA GLY A 267 -4.48 -14.45 13.59
C GLY A 267 -4.78 -15.13 12.26
N LEU A 268 -3.98 -16.14 11.87
CA LEU A 268 -4.21 -16.86 10.63
C LEU A 268 -5.30 -17.91 10.84
N CYS A 269 -6.12 -18.09 9.81
CA CYS A 269 -7.09 -19.19 9.71
C CYS A 269 -8.14 -19.22 10.81
N GLY A 270 -8.64 -18.02 11.13
CA GLY A 270 -9.71 -17.83 12.10
C GLY A 270 -9.25 -17.90 13.55
N THR A 271 -7.96 -18.06 13.81
CA THR A 271 -7.41 -17.96 15.17
C THR A 271 -7.34 -16.49 15.60
N LYS A 272 -7.35 -16.26 16.91
CA LYS A 272 -7.14 -14.92 17.46
C LYS A 272 -5.64 -14.63 17.46
N ASP A 273 -5.27 -13.49 16.88
CA ASP A 273 -3.90 -13.00 17.01
C ASP A 273 -3.62 -12.52 18.43
N THR A 274 -2.56 -13.05 19.03
CA THR A 274 -2.05 -12.63 20.34
C THR A 274 -0.54 -12.41 20.32
N ARG A 275 0.10 -12.54 19.15
CA ARG A 275 1.55 -12.34 19.02
C ARG A 275 1.83 -10.86 18.85
N ALA A 276 2.87 -10.39 19.53
CA ALA A 276 3.33 -9.03 19.34
C ALA A 276 3.98 -8.88 17.95
N PRO A 277 3.76 -7.74 17.26
CA PRO A 277 4.45 -7.45 16.02
C PRO A 277 5.96 -7.34 16.23
N GLY A 278 6.73 -7.50 15.15
CA GLY A 278 8.14 -7.18 15.11
C GLY A 278 8.39 -5.72 14.74
N GLY A 279 9.49 -5.14 15.25
CA GLY A 279 10.01 -3.84 14.82
C GLY A 279 11.54 -3.86 14.73
N SER A 280 12.11 -3.18 13.75
CA SER A 280 13.55 -3.03 13.54
C SER A 280 13.91 -1.63 13.03
N ILE A 281 15.11 -1.16 13.37
CA ILE A 281 15.71 0.10 12.93
C ILE A 281 16.73 -0.21 11.83
N ALA A 282 16.65 0.49 10.70
CA ALA A 282 17.55 0.32 9.56
C ALA A 282 18.39 1.57 9.24
N SER A 283 17.90 2.78 9.56
CA SER A 283 18.59 4.05 9.23
C SER A 283 19.85 4.31 10.05
N VAL A 284 19.96 3.68 11.22
CA VAL A 284 21.09 3.83 12.13
C VAL A 284 21.45 2.48 12.73
N THR A 285 22.73 2.17 12.78
CA THR A 285 23.25 0.93 13.36
C THR A 285 23.73 1.15 14.79
N GLU A 286 23.79 0.06 15.56
CA GLU A 286 24.27 0.09 16.93
C GLU A 286 25.72 0.60 17.00
N GLN A 287 25.96 1.55 17.91
CA GLN A 287 27.21 2.29 18.09
C GLN A 287 27.65 3.17 16.91
N GLN A 288 26.82 3.40 15.89
CA GLN A 288 27.20 4.25 14.75
C GLN A 288 27.63 5.65 15.20
N ARG A 289 28.67 6.19 14.56
CA ARG A 289 29.21 7.52 14.85
C ARG A 289 29.12 8.40 13.61
N PHE A 290 28.40 9.51 13.74
CA PHE A 290 28.27 10.53 12.71
C PHE A 290 29.24 11.68 12.98
N ALA A 291 29.85 12.18 11.92
CA ALA A 291 30.69 13.38 11.99
C ALA A 291 29.86 14.63 12.40
N ARG A 292 30.57 15.68 12.80
CA ARG A 292 29.94 16.95 13.20
C ARG A 292 29.06 17.49 12.07
N GLY A 293 27.80 17.80 12.40
CA GLY A 293 26.81 18.29 11.43
C GLY A 293 26.29 17.22 10.45
N LYS A 294 26.67 15.96 10.62
CA LYS A 294 26.23 14.82 9.79
C LYS A 294 25.28 13.88 10.54
N GLY A 295 24.68 14.33 11.64
CA GLY A 295 23.65 13.55 12.32
C GLY A 295 22.48 13.25 11.37
N PRO A 296 21.84 12.09 11.48
CA PRO A 296 20.76 11.73 10.59
C PRO A 296 19.59 12.70 10.76
N ARG A 297 18.93 13.04 9.65
CA ARG A 297 17.66 13.77 9.64
C ARG A 297 16.49 12.81 9.43
N THR A 298 16.70 11.72 8.71
CA THR A 298 15.68 10.68 8.51
C THR A 298 16.00 9.47 9.38
N LEU A 299 15.00 9.03 10.13
CA LEU A 299 15.02 7.75 10.85
C LEU A 299 14.12 6.78 10.09
N ALA A 300 14.51 5.52 9.94
CA ALA A 300 13.76 4.54 9.16
C ALA A 300 14.03 3.11 9.63
N GLY A 301 13.10 2.22 9.30
CA GLY A 301 13.19 0.80 9.61
C GLY A 301 11.95 0.05 9.14
N ARG A 302 11.74 -1.15 9.70
CA ARG A 302 10.64 -2.04 9.30
C ARG A 302 9.88 -2.58 10.50
N ALA A 303 8.59 -2.80 10.34
CA ALA A 303 7.71 -3.51 11.25
C ALA A 303 7.09 -4.69 10.50
N THR A 304 6.82 -5.77 11.21
CA THR A 304 6.34 -7.02 10.61
C THR A 304 5.30 -7.66 11.48
N ASP A 305 4.15 -7.97 10.91
CA ASP A 305 3.10 -8.73 11.58
C ASP A 305 2.24 -9.47 10.54
N ALA A 306 1.68 -10.61 10.92
CA ALA A 306 0.86 -11.43 10.03
C ALA A 306 -0.50 -10.79 9.73
N GLN A 307 -1.05 -9.99 10.65
CA GLN A 307 -2.31 -9.26 10.52
C GLN A 307 -2.11 -7.79 10.12
N GLY A 308 -0.86 -7.39 9.85
CA GLY A 308 -0.50 -6.03 9.46
C GLY A 308 -0.24 -5.09 10.64
N ILE A 309 0.28 -3.91 10.33
CA ILE A 309 0.72 -2.93 11.31
C ILE A 309 -0.31 -1.80 11.42
N ALA A 310 -0.79 -1.53 12.62
CA ALA A 310 -1.66 -0.39 12.89
C ALA A 310 -0.89 0.87 13.25
N LYS A 311 0.27 0.72 13.89
CA LYS A 311 1.00 1.87 14.45
C LYS A 311 2.47 1.59 14.63
N VAL A 312 3.30 2.56 14.25
CA VAL A 312 4.72 2.62 14.60
C VAL A 312 4.97 3.87 15.42
N GLN A 313 5.67 3.71 16.54
CA GLN A 313 6.03 4.80 17.43
C GLN A 313 7.52 4.81 17.72
N LEU A 314 8.09 6.00 17.84
CA LEU A 314 9.49 6.22 18.13
C LEU A 314 9.67 6.87 19.48
N ARG A 315 10.79 6.60 20.13
CA ARG A 315 11.25 7.35 21.29
C ARG A 315 12.72 7.68 21.11
N LEU A 316 13.04 8.96 21.11
CA LEU A 316 14.39 9.45 20.89
C LEU A 316 14.87 10.27 22.09
N THR A 317 16.02 9.90 22.66
CA THR A 317 16.68 10.65 23.72
C THR A 317 18.09 11.04 23.33
N ARG A 318 18.57 12.17 23.83
CA ARG A 318 19.93 12.69 23.62
C ARG A 318 20.57 13.01 24.96
N THR A 319 21.82 12.62 25.11
CA THR A 319 22.71 13.08 26.17
C THR A 319 23.90 13.80 25.54
N ASN A 320 24.14 15.04 25.95
CA ASN A 320 25.29 15.83 25.53
C ASN A 320 25.96 16.45 26.76
N GLY A 321 27.07 15.86 27.20
CA GLY A 321 27.69 16.19 28.48
C GLY A 321 26.70 15.95 29.63
N ARG A 322 26.40 17.01 30.41
CA ARG A 322 25.42 16.98 31.52
C ARG A 322 23.98 17.25 31.08
N THR A 323 23.76 17.68 29.85
CA THR A 323 22.42 18.03 29.34
C THR A 323 21.74 16.79 28.79
N CYS A 324 20.52 16.54 29.25
CA CYS A 324 19.67 15.46 28.78
C CYS A 324 18.42 16.01 28.12
N GLN A 325 18.04 15.40 27.01
CA GLN A 325 16.92 15.83 26.20
C GLN A 325 16.14 14.61 25.68
N ARG A 326 14.86 14.83 25.42
CA ARG A 326 14.01 13.92 24.66
C ARG A 326 13.47 14.63 23.43
N PHE A 327 13.21 13.88 22.36
CA PHE A 327 12.41 14.43 21.28
C PHE A 327 10.95 14.49 21.71
N ASP A 328 10.31 15.61 21.41
CA ASP A 328 8.89 15.82 21.63
C ASP A 328 8.23 15.88 20.25
N GLY A 329 7.52 14.80 19.88
CA GLY A 329 6.92 14.70 18.55
C GLY A 329 5.80 15.71 18.28
N ALA A 330 5.13 16.23 19.31
CA ALA A 330 4.10 17.26 19.14
C ALA A 330 4.70 18.66 18.90
N ARG A 331 5.88 18.92 19.46
CA ARG A 331 6.62 20.18 19.27
C ARG A 331 7.73 20.07 18.22
N GLU A 332 7.87 18.87 17.66
CA GLU A 332 8.91 18.43 16.74
C GLU A 332 10.33 18.90 17.09
N ARG A 333 10.70 18.89 18.37
CA ARG A 333 12.01 19.37 18.82
C ARG A 333 12.55 18.63 20.03
N LEU A 334 13.86 18.73 20.23
CA LEU A 334 14.51 18.26 21.44
C LEU A 334 14.20 19.21 22.61
N VAL A 335 13.62 18.66 23.68
CA VAL A 335 13.31 19.38 24.92
C VAL A 335 14.17 18.85 26.06
N THR A 336 14.67 19.75 26.90
CA THR A 336 15.52 19.38 28.04
C THR A 336 14.73 18.63 29.11
N THR A 337 15.34 17.59 29.66
CA THR A 337 14.79 16.78 30.75
C THR A 337 15.71 16.85 31.96
N LYS A 338 15.12 16.78 33.16
CA LYS A 338 15.89 16.76 34.42
C LYS A 338 16.71 15.49 34.59
N LYS A 339 16.24 14.37 34.03
CA LYS A 339 16.88 13.04 34.11
C LYS A 339 17.15 12.50 32.72
N CYS A 340 18.22 11.73 32.60
CA CYS A 340 18.68 11.13 31.36
C CYS A 340 18.04 9.76 31.12
N GLY A 341 18.06 9.31 29.87
CA GLY A 341 17.68 7.94 29.50
C GLY A 341 16.22 7.78 29.06
N ALA A 342 15.99 6.68 28.34
CA ALA A 342 14.74 6.39 27.65
C ALA A 342 13.50 6.28 28.57
N ALA A 343 13.69 5.90 29.84
CA ALA A 343 12.60 5.85 30.82
C ALA A 343 11.95 7.22 31.09
N ASN A 344 12.67 8.31 30.80
CA ASN A 344 12.19 9.69 30.99
C ASN A 344 11.67 10.32 29.70
N ALA A 345 11.43 9.52 28.66
CA ALA A 345 10.91 9.96 27.39
C ALA A 345 9.66 9.17 26.99
N THR A 346 8.77 9.85 26.28
CA THR A 346 7.53 9.29 25.74
C THR A 346 7.75 8.84 24.31
N PHE A 347 7.00 7.82 23.90
CA PHE A 347 6.87 7.48 22.49
C PHE A 347 6.04 8.56 21.77
N PHE A 348 6.38 8.84 20.52
CA PHE A 348 5.64 9.68 19.59
C PHE A 348 5.36 8.90 18.31
N ASP A 349 4.35 9.32 17.56
CA ASP A 349 3.88 8.56 16.41
C ASP A 349 4.76 8.81 15.18
N ALA A 350 5.07 7.75 14.45
CA ALA A 350 5.89 7.79 13.23
C ALA A 350 5.20 7.20 12.00
N GLY A 351 3.92 6.84 12.13
CA GLY A 351 3.07 6.39 11.02
C GLY A 351 2.44 5.02 11.30
N THR A 352 1.84 4.47 10.25
CA THR A 352 1.09 3.21 10.27
C THR A 352 1.60 2.18 9.24
N SER A 353 2.66 2.51 8.48
CA SER A 353 3.26 1.63 7.47
C SER A 353 4.22 0.61 8.09
N ALA A 354 4.28 -0.59 7.50
CA ALA A 354 5.27 -1.61 7.82
C ALA A 354 6.70 -1.14 7.51
N ASP A 355 6.93 -0.52 6.36
CA ASP A 355 8.16 0.21 6.08
C ASP A 355 7.98 1.65 6.54
N TRP A 356 8.62 2.01 7.66
CA TRP A 356 8.41 3.29 8.31
C TRP A 356 9.60 4.21 8.13
N SER A 357 9.31 5.50 8.03
CA SER A 357 10.31 6.55 8.05
C SER A 357 9.78 7.78 8.79
N TYR A 358 10.67 8.52 9.44
CA TYR A 358 10.36 9.74 10.15
C TYR A 358 11.42 10.79 9.83
N LEU A 359 10.99 11.88 9.19
CA LEU A 359 11.85 13.02 8.90
C LEU A 359 11.84 14.00 10.07
N LEU A 360 12.99 14.15 10.73
CA LEU A 360 13.18 15.15 11.77
C LEU A 360 13.21 16.55 11.15
N PRO A 361 12.72 17.59 11.85
CA PRO A 361 12.76 18.96 11.33
C PRO A 361 14.17 19.48 11.06
N SER A 362 15.16 18.94 11.76
CA SER A 362 16.57 19.24 11.54
C SER A 362 17.44 17.99 11.77
N ALA A 363 18.62 17.99 11.16
CA ALA A 363 19.64 16.98 11.41
C ALA A 363 20.00 16.94 12.90
N LEU A 364 20.18 15.73 13.44
CA LEU A 364 20.44 15.59 14.87
C LEU A 364 21.77 16.26 15.28
N PRO A 365 21.75 17.16 16.29
CA PRO A 365 22.96 17.82 16.77
C PRO A 365 23.88 16.86 17.54
N LYS A 366 25.10 17.31 17.86
CA LYS A 366 26.10 16.54 18.63
C LYS A 366 25.51 15.83 19.86
N GLY A 367 25.76 14.55 20.08
CA GLY A 367 25.39 13.89 21.33
C GLY A 367 25.31 12.38 21.21
N ARG A 368 25.10 11.72 22.34
CA ARG A 368 24.77 10.29 22.40
C ARG A 368 23.26 10.14 22.35
N TYR A 369 22.78 9.34 21.42
CA TYR A 369 21.36 9.09 21.20
C TYR A 369 20.96 7.67 21.59
N VAL A 370 19.72 7.53 22.06
CA VAL A 370 19.02 6.24 22.12
C VAL A 370 17.73 6.39 21.34
N LEU A 371 17.58 5.58 20.30
CA LEU A 371 16.37 5.45 19.51
C LEU A 371 15.71 4.12 19.85
N ASP A 372 14.47 4.18 20.31
CA ASP A 372 13.59 3.02 20.46
C ASP A 372 12.47 3.08 19.43
N VAL A 373 12.06 1.92 18.93
CA VAL A 373 10.90 1.71 18.07
C VAL A 373 9.93 0.79 18.79
N ARG A 374 8.64 1.07 18.66
CA ARG A 374 7.56 0.22 19.14
C ARG A 374 6.50 0.11 18.05
N SER A 375 6.14 -1.12 17.72
CA SER A 375 5.08 -1.43 16.75
C SER A 375 3.83 -1.93 17.49
N THR A 376 2.66 -1.62 16.92
CA THR A 376 1.36 -2.17 17.29
C THR A 376 0.71 -2.75 16.03
N ASP A 377 0.21 -3.97 16.09
CA ASP A 377 -0.49 -4.62 14.98
C ASP A 377 -1.96 -4.17 14.88
N SER A 378 -2.64 -4.62 13.84
CA SER A 378 -4.07 -4.36 13.57
C SER A 378 -5.03 -4.91 14.64
N THR A 379 -4.58 -5.87 15.46
CA THR A 379 -5.39 -6.52 16.51
C THR A 379 -5.12 -5.95 17.92
N GLY A 380 -4.13 -5.07 18.04
CA GLY A 380 -3.76 -4.35 19.25
C GLY A 380 -2.59 -4.97 20.02
N ASN A 381 -1.93 -6.03 19.55
CA ASN A 381 -0.71 -6.51 20.21
C ASN A 381 0.45 -5.55 19.97
N VAL A 382 1.37 -5.48 20.93
CA VAL A 382 2.41 -4.43 20.99
C VAL A 382 3.76 -5.05 21.24
N ASP A 383 4.78 -4.63 20.47
CA ASP A 383 6.18 -4.96 20.75
C ASP A 383 6.67 -4.21 21.99
N ARG A 384 6.52 -4.82 23.17
CA ARG A 384 6.97 -4.23 24.44
C ARG A 384 8.44 -4.51 24.73
N THR A 385 9.06 -5.44 24.01
CA THR A 385 10.40 -5.94 24.35
C THR A 385 11.47 -5.22 23.54
N LEU A 386 12.18 -4.30 24.19
CA LEU A 386 13.27 -3.55 23.56
C LEU A 386 14.57 -4.35 23.55
N GLN A 387 15.03 -4.72 22.35
CA GLN A 387 16.26 -5.45 22.07
C GLN A 387 17.26 -4.55 21.35
N ARG A 388 18.50 -4.51 21.87
CA ARG A 388 19.58 -3.74 21.25
C ARG A 388 19.93 -4.28 19.88
N GLY A 389 20.20 -3.38 18.93
CA GLY A 389 20.51 -3.73 17.54
C GLY A 389 19.28 -4.11 16.70
N ARG A 390 18.08 -4.19 17.30
CA ARG A 390 16.81 -4.46 16.61
C ARG A 390 15.89 -3.24 16.65
N ASN A 391 15.08 -3.12 17.70
CA ASN A 391 14.15 -2.00 17.93
C ASN A 391 14.66 -1.01 18.99
N ARG A 392 15.91 -1.17 19.45
CA ARG A 392 16.64 -0.19 20.25
C ARG A 392 18.05 -0.03 19.70
N VAL A 393 18.45 1.19 19.38
CA VAL A 393 19.80 1.51 18.89
C VAL A 393 20.40 2.68 19.67
N VAL A 394 21.67 2.55 20.06
CA VAL A 394 22.47 3.66 20.59
C VAL A 394 23.45 4.14 19.52
N PHE A 395 23.50 5.44 19.24
CA PHE A 395 24.43 6.02 18.26
C PHE A 395 24.94 7.39 18.71
N PHE A 396 25.90 7.98 18.00
CA PHE A 396 26.58 9.21 18.39
C PHE A 396 26.68 10.20 17.24
N VAL A 397 26.59 11.49 17.55
CA VAL A 397 26.95 12.60 16.65
C VAL A 397 28.05 13.41 17.33
N SER A 398 29.14 13.69 16.61
CA SER A 398 30.35 14.34 17.17
C SER A 398 30.30 15.86 17.29
#